data_AF-A0A239P5J4-F1
#
_entry.id   AF-A0A239P5J4-F1
#
_cell.length_a   1.000
_cell.length_b   1.000
_cell.length_c   1.000
_cell.angle_alpha   90.00
_cell.angle_beta   90.00
_cell.angle_gamma   90.00
#
_symmetry.space_group_name_H-M   'P 1'
#
loop_
_entity.id
_entity.type
_entity.pdbx_description
1 polymer ?
#
loop_
_entity_poly.entity_id
_entity_poly.type
_entity_poly.pdbx_seq_one_letter_code
_entity_poly.pdbx_strand_id
1 'polypeptide(L)'
;MTDVPNHVRDVAPKKRWHWWHIALAAALGLFLLSLLGGSPDLKVTLSRNGEIQIQNIGRKAIQVRGVRVNDQANCKVVTMLNLSNPDANPWPISLEVGGGIGLIPFCRAVRVAIDTTAGSSTYEFK
;
A
#
# COMPACT_ATOMS: atom_id res chain seq x y z
N MET A 1 -84.28 0.74 -6.01
CA MET A 1 -83.35 1.64 -5.29
C MET A 1 -82.71 0.82 -4.19
N THR A 2 -81.48 0.38 -4.39
CA THR A 2 -80.68 -0.33 -3.39
C THR A 2 -79.26 0.23 -3.48
N ASP A 3 -78.90 0.93 -2.42
CA ASP A 3 -77.61 1.57 -2.17
C ASP A 3 -76.54 0.49 -1.96
N VAL A 4 -75.41 0.59 -2.67
CA VAL A 4 -74.26 -0.31 -2.48
C VAL A 4 -73.12 0.53 -1.90
N PRO A 5 -72.67 0.29 -0.66
CA PRO A 5 -71.62 1.09 -0.06
C PRO A 5 -70.25 0.73 -0.66
N ASN A 6 -69.54 1.79 -1.05
CA ASN A 6 -68.15 1.79 -1.47
C ASN A 6 -67.24 1.32 -0.33
N HIS A 7 -66.60 0.17 -0.49
CA HIS A 7 -65.39 -0.17 0.27
C HIS A 7 -64.16 0.18 -0.55
N VAL A 8 -63.71 1.43 -0.41
CA VAL A 8 -62.35 1.82 -0.79
C VAL A 8 -61.41 1.10 0.18
N ARG A 9 -60.65 0.12 -0.32
CA ARG A 9 -59.58 -0.53 0.44
C ARG A 9 -58.38 0.41 0.46
N ASP A 10 -58.14 1.05 1.60
CA ASP A 10 -56.89 1.76 1.85
C ASP A 10 -55.73 0.75 1.88
N VAL A 11 -54.97 0.70 0.78
CA VAL A 11 -53.72 -0.06 0.73
C VAL A 11 -52.65 0.76 1.44
N ALA A 12 -52.39 0.41 2.70
CA ALA A 12 -51.29 1.00 3.46
C ALA A 12 -49.98 0.90 2.67
N PRO A 13 -49.20 1.98 2.50
CA PRO A 13 -47.97 1.94 1.73
C PRO A 13 -46.96 1.01 2.41
N LYS A 14 -46.64 -0.09 1.75
CA LYS A 14 -45.65 -1.07 2.20
C LYS A 14 -44.30 -0.35 2.27
N LYS A 15 -43.87 0.01 3.49
CA LYS A 15 -42.61 0.68 3.80
C LYS A 15 -41.46 -0.11 3.16
N ARG A 16 -41.02 0.33 1.97
CA ARG A 16 -39.91 -0.27 1.23
C ARG A 16 -38.65 -0.02 2.04
N TRP A 17 -38.29 -1.01 2.84
CA TRP A 17 -37.20 -0.94 3.80
C TRP A 17 -35.88 -0.68 3.07
N HIS A 18 -35.14 0.32 3.53
CA HIS A 18 -33.98 0.96 2.91
C HIS A 18 -32.70 0.08 2.84
N TRP A 19 -32.82 -1.19 2.45
CA TRP A 19 -31.67 -2.08 2.26
C TRP A 19 -30.64 -1.54 1.27
N TRP A 20 -31.07 -0.70 0.32
CA TRP A 20 -30.18 -0.12 -0.68
C TRP A 20 -29.15 0.85 -0.07
N HIS A 21 -29.52 1.58 0.99
CA HIS A 21 -28.57 2.45 1.70
C HIS A 21 -27.51 1.64 2.45
N ILE A 22 -27.90 0.48 3.00
CA ILE A 22 -26.97 -0.44 3.68
C ILE A 22 -26.00 -1.05 2.67
N ALA A 23 -26.51 -1.51 1.51
CA ALA A 23 -25.68 -2.04 0.44
C ALA A 23 -24.70 -1.00 -0.10
N LEU A 24 -25.16 0.24 -0.29
CA LEU A 24 -24.31 1.35 -0.74
C LEU A 24 -23.21 1.68 0.28
N ALA A 25 -23.57 1.75 1.57
CA ALA A 25 -22.61 1.99 2.65
C ALA A 25 -21.57 0.86 2.76
N ALA A 26 -22.00 -0.39 2.61
CA ALA A 26 -21.09 -1.54 2.62
C ALA A 26 -20.12 -1.52 1.41
N ALA A 27 -20.61 -1.18 0.22
CA ALA A 27 -19.78 -1.07 -0.98
C ALA A 27 -18.73 0.06 -0.86
N LEU A 28 -19.15 1.22 -0.35
CA LEU A 28 -18.24 2.33 -0.05
C LEU A 28 -17.20 1.97 1.02
N GLY A 29 -17.62 1.27 2.08
CA GLY A 29 -16.72 0.80 3.13
C GLY A 29 -15.65 -0.17 2.60
N LEU A 30 -16.04 -1.15 1.80
CA LEU A 30 -15.12 -2.09 1.15
C LEU A 30 -14.18 -1.39 0.15
N PHE A 31 -14.70 -0.44 -0.63
CA PHE A 31 -13.89 0.34 -1.55
C PHE A 31 -12.83 1.18 -0.83
N LEU A 32 -13.22 1.85 0.27
CA LEU A 32 -12.29 2.62 1.10
C LEU A 32 -11.26 1.72 1.79
N LEU A 33 -11.66 0.53 2.26
CA LEU A 33 -10.73 -0.48 2.81
C LEU A 33 -9.71 -0.95 1.76
N SER A 34 -10.10 -1.05 0.50
CA SER A 34 -9.18 -1.42 -0.59
C SER A 34 -8.15 -0.34 -0.93
N LEU A 35 -8.42 0.92 -0.58
CA LEU A 35 -7.49 2.05 -0.77
C LEU A 35 -6.41 2.12 0.32
N LEU A 36 -6.60 1.43 1.45
CA LEU A 36 -5.54 1.20 2.42
C LEU A 36 -4.60 0.13 1.85
N GLY A 37 -3.72 0.55 0.93
CA GLY A 37 -2.66 -0.31 0.38
C GLY A 37 -1.91 -1.02 1.49
N GLY A 38 -1.78 -2.34 1.38
CA GLY A 38 -1.19 -3.18 2.42
C GLY A 38 0.30 -2.87 2.65
N SER A 39 0.83 -3.29 3.79
CA SER A 39 2.28 -3.23 4.00
C SER A 39 2.97 -4.23 3.07
N PRO A 40 3.99 -3.83 2.28
CA PRO A 40 4.77 -4.78 1.51
C PRO A 40 5.46 -5.80 2.42
N ASP A 41 5.41 -7.07 2.03
CA ASP A 41 6.12 -8.17 2.67
C ASP A 41 7.61 -8.14 2.31
N LEU A 42 8.35 -7.28 3.00
CA LEU A 42 9.78 -7.04 2.79
C LEU A 42 10.57 -7.39 4.05
N LYS A 43 11.67 -8.10 3.86
CA LYS A 43 12.73 -8.24 4.86
C LYS A 43 13.80 -7.20 4.55
N VAL A 44 14.10 -6.35 5.53
CA VAL A 44 15.13 -5.32 5.41
C VAL A 44 16.18 -5.52 6.50
N THR A 45 17.44 -5.56 6.10
CA THR A 45 18.58 -5.73 7.02
C THR A 45 19.61 -4.65 6.78
N LEU A 46 20.12 -4.07 7.86
CA LEU A 46 21.27 -3.16 7.83
C LEU A 46 22.52 -3.94 8.24
N SER A 47 23.51 -3.97 7.36
CA SER A 47 24.78 -4.62 7.62
C SER A 47 25.71 -3.74 8.45
N ARG A 48 26.80 -4.31 8.97
CA ARG A 48 27.80 -3.56 9.75
C ARG A 48 28.54 -2.50 8.93
N ASN A 49 28.66 -2.69 7.61
CA ASN A 49 29.23 -1.72 6.68
C ASN A 49 28.23 -0.63 6.24
N GLY A 50 27.01 -0.62 6.79
CA GLY A 50 25.99 0.38 6.47
C GLY A 50 25.21 0.10 5.18
N GLU A 51 25.38 -1.08 4.59
CA GLU A 51 24.61 -1.53 3.42
C GLU A 51 23.21 -1.96 3.86
N ILE A 52 22.21 -1.51 3.11
CA ILE A 52 20.81 -1.89 3.32
C ILE A 52 20.49 -2.98 2.31
N GLN A 53 20.12 -4.16 2.79
CA GLN A 53 19.61 -5.23 1.95
C GLN A 53 18.10 -5.30 2.07
N ILE A 54 17.43 -5.30 0.91
CA ILE A 54 15.98 -5.44 0.79
C ILE A 54 15.71 -6.76 0.09
N GLN A 55 14.86 -7.61 0.68
CA GLN A 55 14.42 -8.86 0.09
C GLN A 55 12.90 -8.95 0.07
N ASN A 56 12.35 -9.33 -1.07
CA ASN A 56 10.94 -9.65 -1.20
C ASN A 56 10.67 -11.04 -0.60
N ILE A 57 10.00 -11.06 0.56
CA ILE A 57 9.58 -12.30 1.23
C ILE A 57 8.08 -12.57 1.05
N GLY A 58 7.41 -11.76 0.24
CA GLY A 58 5.99 -11.88 -0.07
C GLY A 58 5.67 -12.97 -1.08
N ARG A 59 4.43 -12.96 -1.56
CA ARG A 59 3.90 -13.96 -2.50
C ARG A 59 3.82 -13.49 -3.95
N LYS A 60 4.16 -12.22 -4.22
CA LYS A 60 4.08 -11.60 -5.55
C LYS A 60 5.31 -10.73 -5.78
N ALA A 61 5.68 -10.56 -7.04
CA ALA A 61 6.67 -9.55 -7.43
C ALA A 61 6.19 -8.15 -7.00
N ILE A 62 7.12 -7.33 -6.57
CA ILE A 62 6.88 -5.95 -6.15
C ILE A 62 7.86 -5.02 -6.86
N GLN A 63 7.43 -3.79 -7.16
CA GLN A 63 8.38 -2.77 -7.61
C GLN A 63 8.68 -1.82 -6.46
N VAL A 64 9.97 -1.66 -6.17
CA VAL A 64 10.47 -0.60 -5.30
C VAL A 64 10.57 0.67 -6.12
N ARG A 65 9.82 1.69 -5.72
CA ARG A 65 9.72 2.99 -6.40
C ARG A 65 10.69 4.02 -5.83
N GLY A 66 11.12 3.83 -4.60
CA GLY A 66 12.05 4.72 -3.93
C GLY A 66 12.38 4.25 -2.53
N VAL A 67 13.52 4.72 -2.05
CA VAL A 67 13.98 4.50 -0.68
C VAL A 67 14.41 5.83 -0.10
N ARG A 68 13.93 6.13 1.11
CA ARG A 68 14.25 7.33 1.87
C ARG A 68 14.92 6.91 3.17
N VAL A 69 16.02 7.56 3.53
CA VAL A 69 16.79 7.24 4.74
C VAL A 69 16.70 8.42 5.71
N ASN A 70 16.36 8.13 6.97
CA ASN A 70 16.15 9.10 8.06
C ASN A 70 15.17 10.23 7.75
N ASP A 71 14.23 9.99 6.84
CA ASP A 71 13.28 11.01 6.34
C ASP A 71 13.97 12.25 5.72
N GLN A 72 15.26 12.16 5.38
CA GLN A 72 16.03 13.24 4.77
C GLN A 72 16.00 13.14 3.25
N ALA A 73 15.62 14.23 2.58
CA ALA A 73 15.67 14.34 1.12
C ALA A 73 17.12 14.30 0.57
N ASN A 74 18.10 14.67 1.39
CA ASN A 74 19.49 14.85 0.96
C ASN A 74 20.32 13.56 1.10
N CYS A 75 19.78 12.48 1.68
CA CYS A 75 20.51 11.22 1.74
C CYS A 75 20.40 10.48 0.41
N LYS A 76 21.51 10.47 -0.33
CA LYS A 76 21.62 9.74 -1.58
C LYS A 76 21.73 8.24 -1.31
N VAL A 77 20.97 7.45 -2.07
CA VAL A 77 20.99 5.99 -2.01
C VAL A 77 21.28 5.46 -3.40
N VAL A 78 22.31 4.62 -3.52
CA VAL A 78 22.65 3.96 -4.77
C VAL A 78 22.49 2.46 -4.64
N THR A 79 22.31 1.77 -5.75
CA THR A 79 22.38 0.32 -5.80
C THR A 79 23.85 -0.11 -5.99
N MET A 80 24.20 -1.31 -5.55
CA MET A 80 25.53 -1.86 -5.82
C MET A 80 25.85 -1.92 -7.33
N LEU A 81 24.82 -2.08 -8.18
CA LEU A 81 24.97 -2.12 -9.63
C LEU A 81 25.31 -0.75 -10.25
N ASN A 82 24.93 0.35 -9.59
CA ASN A 82 25.12 1.72 -10.09
C ASN A 82 26.27 2.46 -9.39
N LEU A 83 27.21 1.75 -8.76
CA LEU A 83 28.38 2.36 -8.11
C LEU A 83 29.24 3.20 -9.07
N SER A 84 29.29 2.81 -10.35
CA SER A 84 30.03 3.53 -11.40
C SER A 84 29.35 4.82 -11.86
N ASN A 85 28.03 4.96 -11.65
CA ASN A 85 27.27 6.17 -11.94
C ASN A 85 26.28 6.43 -10.79
N PRO A 86 26.75 7.01 -9.68
CA PRO A 86 25.92 7.17 -8.50
C PRO A 86 24.77 8.16 -8.74
N ASP A 87 24.86 9.05 -9.73
CA ASP A 87 23.78 9.99 -10.09
C ASP A 87 22.65 9.35 -10.92
N ALA A 88 22.84 8.13 -11.41
CA ALA A 88 21.77 7.38 -12.06
C ALA A 88 20.66 7.07 -11.04
N ASN A 89 19.44 7.55 -11.30
CA ASN A 89 18.28 7.17 -10.52
C ASN A 89 18.07 5.65 -10.66
N PRO A 90 18.26 4.86 -9.58
CA PRO A 90 18.16 3.41 -9.70
C PRO A 90 16.71 2.92 -9.77
N TRP A 91 15.72 3.80 -9.55
CA TRP A 91 14.31 3.46 -9.42
C TRP A 91 13.52 3.66 -10.73
N PRO A 92 12.46 2.86 -10.99
CA PRO A 92 11.96 1.76 -10.16
C PRO A 92 12.73 0.44 -10.37
N ILE A 93 12.71 -0.43 -9.36
CA ILE A 93 13.37 -1.75 -9.39
C ILE A 93 12.34 -2.83 -9.11
N SER A 94 12.24 -3.84 -9.98
CA SER A 94 11.40 -5.01 -9.74
C SER A 94 12.14 -6.03 -8.87
N LEU A 95 11.49 -6.50 -7.82
CA LEU A 95 11.94 -7.60 -6.97
C LEU A 95 10.98 -8.77 -7.12
N GLU A 96 11.45 -9.83 -7.78
CA GLU A 96 10.77 -11.12 -7.81
C GLU A 96 10.65 -11.73 -6.41
N VAL A 97 9.76 -12.70 -6.24
CA VAL A 97 9.60 -13.41 -4.96
C VAL A 97 10.92 -14.09 -4.57
N GLY A 98 11.40 -13.83 -3.36
CA GLY A 98 12.70 -14.29 -2.85
C GLY A 98 13.90 -13.47 -3.33
N GLY A 99 13.73 -12.63 -4.36
CA GLY A 99 14.75 -11.74 -4.88
C GLY A 99 15.10 -10.61 -3.91
N GLY A 100 16.31 -10.08 -4.04
CA GLY A 100 16.78 -9.00 -3.18
C GLY A 100 17.77 -8.06 -3.87
N ILE A 101 17.99 -6.93 -3.23
CA ILE A 101 18.89 -5.88 -3.69
C ILE A 101 19.67 -5.26 -2.52
N GLY A 102 20.95 -5.00 -2.77
CA GLY A 102 21.83 -4.24 -1.88
C GLY A 102 21.86 -2.76 -2.27
N LEU A 103 21.68 -1.90 -1.27
CA LEU A 103 21.70 -0.45 -1.38
C LEU A 103 22.78 0.13 -0.48
N ILE A 104 23.44 1.17 -0.97
CA ILE A 104 24.48 1.88 -0.23
C ILE A 104 23.98 3.31 -0.02
N PRO A 105 23.57 3.66 1.22
CA PRO A 105 23.26 5.04 1.57
C PRO A 105 24.56 5.82 1.80
N PHE A 106 24.60 7.07 1.33
CA PHE A 106 25.70 8.02 1.58
C PHE A 106 25.53 8.75 2.92
N CYS A 107 24.63 8.28 3.77
CA CYS A 107 24.40 8.75 5.12
C CYS A 107 24.25 7.54 6.06
N ARG A 108 24.40 7.77 7.37
CA ARG A 108 24.17 6.73 8.37
C ARG A 108 22.69 6.37 8.43
N ALA A 109 22.33 5.15 8.06
CA ALA A 109 20.96 4.68 8.15
C ALA A 109 20.58 4.30 9.60
N VAL A 110 19.55 4.95 10.13
CA VAL A 110 18.88 4.58 11.40
C VAL A 110 17.43 4.22 11.13
N ARG A 111 16.80 4.93 10.18
CA ARG A 111 15.46 4.65 9.67
C ARG A 111 15.49 4.58 8.15
N VAL A 112 14.77 3.63 7.57
CA VAL A 112 14.63 3.46 6.12
C VAL A 112 13.16 3.29 5.77
N ALA A 113 12.62 4.20 4.97
CA ALA A 113 11.29 4.10 4.39
C ALA A 113 11.40 3.61 2.94
N ILE A 114 10.59 2.62 2.58
CA ILE A 114 10.59 1.97 1.26
C ILE A 114 9.21 2.12 0.66
N ASP A 115 9.14 2.80 -0.47
CA ASP A 115 7.92 2.99 -1.23
C ASP A 115 7.84 1.92 -2.32
N THR A 116 6.75 1.15 -2.34
CA THR A 116 6.54 0.06 -3.30
C THR A 116 5.19 0.16 -4.01
N THR A 117 4.96 -0.70 -4.99
CA THR A 117 3.63 -0.89 -5.60
C THR A 117 2.58 -1.46 -4.65
N ALA A 118 2.99 -2.17 -3.59
CA ALA A 118 2.06 -2.75 -2.62
C ALA A 118 1.69 -1.77 -1.49
N GLY A 119 2.58 -0.82 -1.19
CA GLY A 119 2.42 0.17 -0.13
C GLY A 119 3.77 0.76 0.30
N SER A 120 3.77 1.54 1.37
CA SER A 120 4.98 2.11 1.98
C SER A 120 5.21 1.50 3.36
N SER A 121 6.45 1.10 3.64
CA SER A 121 6.86 0.55 4.95
C SER A 121 8.11 1.26 5.46
N THR A 122 8.18 1.45 6.78
CA THR A 122 9.34 2.06 7.45
C THR A 122 10.00 1.05 8.39
N TYR A 123 11.32 0.99 8.34
CA TYR A 123 12.17 0.08 9.11
C TYR A 123 13.15 0.90 9.96
N GLU A 124 13.27 0.54 11.23
CA GLU A 124 14.20 1.18 12.16
C GLU A 124 15.26 0.19 12.63
N PHE A 125 16.51 0.64 12.67
CA PHE A 125 17.67 -0.13 13.07
C PHE A 125 18.24 0.48 14.35
N LYS A 126 18.43 -0.35 15.39
CA LYS A 126 18.98 0.05 16.69
C LYS A 126 20.46 -0.26 16.77
#